data_AF-A0A1C3WM51-F1
#
_entry.id   AF-A0A1C3WM51-F1
#
_cell.length_a   1.000
_cell.length_b   1.000
_cell.length_c   1.000
_cell.angle_alpha   90.00
_cell.angle_beta   90.00
_cell.angle_gamma   90.00
#
_symmetry.space_group_name_H-M   'P 1'
#
loop_
_entity.id
_entity.type
_entity.pdbx_description
1 polymer ?
#
loop_
_entity_poly.entity_id
_entity_poly.type
_entity_poly.pdbx_seq_one_letter_code
_entity_poly.pdbx_strand_id
1 'polypeptide(L)'
;MISLLHTLLELGHSTSQNLEFAHSPDVKVSYGEETITETNLLEIRRRHPHKVTLLTFSKSQESKNTGADWEWHIIGKVYTLKMRVQAKRIHKAGGIGNLRQMGKGAAKPQIDLLIEDAKANGLFPAYCFYCAEPQRSYWVKGTVEEEAEAFETGCLIADAETVKSQTPKKLDEIENDTVPWHFLCARHKFSSSRGPYIRRFQEDVPIERYVGQFVEEVIPSYEERATNIGLPTIFQLNDRRSRLDERKGISRTPEVVDKEIIPEDFERRGITRFLRIDMRKPDLFAIRA
;
A
#
# COMPACT_ATOMS: atom_id res chain seq x y z
N MET A 1 11.62 14.90 10.14
CA MET A 1 11.02 14.46 8.86
C MET A 1 10.41 13.09 9.12
N ILE A 2 9.13 12.90 8.81
CA ILE A 2 8.45 11.61 9.01
C ILE A 2 9.11 10.59 8.07
N SER A 3 9.32 9.36 8.52
CA SER A 3 9.78 8.29 7.63
C SER A 3 8.63 7.81 6.73
N LEU A 4 8.96 7.29 5.54
CA LEU A 4 7.93 6.68 4.69
C LEU A 4 7.26 5.49 5.39
N LEU A 5 8.02 4.70 6.15
CA LEU A 5 7.51 3.60 6.97
C LEU A 5 6.38 4.07 7.90
N HIS A 6 6.66 5.09 8.71
CA HIS A 6 5.69 5.62 9.66
C HIS A 6 4.44 6.17 8.95
N THR A 7 4.61 6.82 7.80
CA THR A 7 3.47 7.27 6.99
C THR A 7 2.61 6.09 6.50
N LEU A 8 3.21 5.00 6.02
CA LEU A 8 2.45 3.82 5.60
C LEU A 8 1.76 3.15 6.80
N LEU A 9 2.41 3.07 7.97
CA LEU A 9 1.80 2.53 9.19
C LEU A 9 0.56 3.34 9.61
N GLU A 10 0.69 4.66 9.74
CA GLU A 10 -0.41 5.54 10.14
C GLU A 10 -1.56 5.52 9.14
N LEU A 11 -1.27 5.56 7.84
CA LEU A 11 -2.31 5.52 6.81
C LEU A 11 -3.00 4.16 6.74
N GLY A 12 -2.26 3.07 6.99
CA GLY A 12 -2.84 1.72 7.08
C GLY A 12 -3.78 1.62 8.28
N HIS A 13 -3.35 2.12 9.42
CA HIS A 13 -4.15 2.16 10.64
C HIS A 13 -5.40 3.04 10.49
N SER A 14 -5.23 4.28 10.01
CA SER A 14 -6.34 5.21 9.77
C SER A 14 -7.33 4.68 8.73
N THR A 15 -6.85 4.05 7.65
CA THR A 15 -7.73 3.39 6.66
C THR A 15 -8.60 2.34 7.34
N SER A 16 -8.02 1.54 8.24
CA SER A 16 -8.74 0.49 8.95
C SER A 16 -9.81 1.05 9.89
N GLN A 17 -9.45 2.01 10.74
CA GLN A 17 -10.37 2.66 11.68
C GLN A 17 -11.49 3.43 10.97
N ASN A 18 -11.15 4.19 9.92
CA ASN A 18 -12.15 4.93 9.15
C ASN A 18 -13.11 3.99 8.43
N LEU A 19 -12.64 2.85 7.93
CA LEU A 19 -13.49 1.86 7.28
C LEU A 19 -14.39 1.13 8.28
N GLU A 20 -13.88 0.82 9.46
CA GLU A 20 -14.70 0.30 10.56
C GLU A 20 -15.81 1.28 10.94
N PHE A 21 -15.44 2.55 11.17
CA PHE A 21 -16.39 3.61 11.49
C PHE A 21 -17.43 3.81 10.39
N ALA A 22 -17.01 3.81 9.11
CA ALA A 22 -17.92 3.91 7.97
C ALA A 22 -18.87 2.70 7.83
N HIS A 23 -18.55 1.56 8.43
CA HIS A 23 -19.43 0.40 8.50
C HIS A 23 -20.44 0.47 9.65
N SER A 24 -20.34 1.44 10.56
CA SER A 24 -21.27 1.62 11.68
C SER A 24 -22.68 1.95 11.19
N PRO A 25 -23.75 1.39 11.82
CA PRO A 25 -25.12 1.55 11.33
C PRO A 25 -25.63 3.00 11.29
N ASP A 26 -25.09 3.86 12.15
CA ASP A 26 -25.45 5.28 12.32
C ASP A 26 -24.67 6.21 11.38
N VAL A 27 -23.62 5.71 10.73
CA VAL A 27 -22.81 6.48 9.78
C VAL A 27 -23.37 6.35 8.38
N LYS A 28 -23.81 7.48 7.81
CA LYS A 28 -24.44 7.55 6.47
C LYS A 28 -23.52 8.08 5.37
N VAL A 29 -22.22 8.15 5.63
CA VAL A 29 -21.22 8.65 4.68
C VAL A 29 -20.59 7.48 3.93
N SER A 30 -20.44 7.63 2.61
CA SER A 30 -19.73 6.65 1.80
C SER A 30 -18.22 6.85 1.92
N TYR A 31 -17.54 5.90 2.55
CA TYR A 31 -16.07 5.80 2.51
C TYR A 31 -15.64 4.82 1.42
N GLY A 32 -15.68 5.29 0.19
CA GLY A 32 -15.50 4.48 -1.02
C GLY A 32 -14.04 4.15 -1.34
N GLU A 33 -13.85 3.19 -2.24
CA GLU A 33 -12.55 2.76 -2.73
C GLU A 33 -11.72 3.91 -3.33
N GLU A 34 -12.34 4.74 -4.18
CA GLU A 34 -11.67 5.93 -4.76
C GLU A 34 -11.26 6.92 -3.67
N THR A 35 -12.12 7.18 -2.68
CA THR A 35 -11.84 8.09 -1.57
C THR A 35 -10.65 7.62 -0.74
N ILE A 36 -10.58 6.33 -0.41
CA ILE A 36 -9.47 5.75 0.36
C ILE A 36 -8.17 5.89 -0.44
N THR A 37 -8.18 5.49 -1.72
CA THR A 37 -7.02 5.57 -2.61
C THR A 37 -6.51 7.00 -2.72
N GLU A 38 -7.39 7.97 -3.02
CA GLU A 38 -7.01 9.38 -3.19
C GLU A 38 -6.47 9.98 -1.90
N THR A 39 -7.12 9.72 -0.76
CA THR A 39 -6.66 10.19 0.55
C THR A 39 -5.26 9.67 0.85
N ASN A 40 -5.03 8.37 0.68
CA ASN A 40 -3.72 7.76 0.94
C ASN A 40 -2.63 8.31 0.02
N LEU A 41 -2.88 8.41 -1.29
CA LEU A 41 -1.89 8.93 -2.25
C LEU A 41 -1.56 10.41 -1.99
N LEU A 42 -2.57 11.23 -1.69
CA LEU A 42 -2.38 12.65 -1.35
C LEU A 42 -1.58 12.81 -0.07
N GLU A 43 -1.89 12.04 0.97
CA GLU A 43 -1.17 12.11 2.25
C GLU A 43 0.30 11.68 2.13
N ILE A 44 0.58 10.62 1.36
CA ILE A 44 1.96 10.21 1.06
C ILE A 44 2.71 11.37 0.36
N ARG A 45 2.10 12.01 -0.65
CA ARG A 45 2.73 13.14 -1.37
C ARG A 45 2.89 14.38 -0.48
N ARG A 46 1.93 14.66 0.40
CA ARG A 46 1.93 15.82 1.31
C ARG A 46 3.05 15.71 2.34
N ARG A 47 3.26 14.51 2.89
CA ARG A 47 4.24 14.25 3.95
C ARG A 47 5.67 14.05 3.43
N HIS A 48 5.82 13.66 2.15
CA HIS A 48 7.11 13.37 1.53
C HIS A 48 7.35 14.18 0.24
N PRO A 49 7.21 15.51 0.24
CA PRO A 49 7.18 16.31 -0.99
C PRO A 49 8.49 16.28 -1.79
N HIS A 50 9.61 15.96 -1.15
CA HIS A 50 10.93 15.88 -1.78
C HIS A 50 11.29 14.47 -2.29
N LYS A 51 10.52 13.44 -1.91
CA LYS A 51 10.75 12.04 -2.31
C LYS A 51 9.63 11.52 -3.21
N VAL A 52 8.44 12.06 -3.05
CA VAL A 52 7.23 11.57 -3.71
C VAL A 52 6.82 12.58 -4.78
N THR A 53 6.66 12.09 -6.01
CA THR A 53 5.98 12.80 -7.09
C THR A 53 4.65 12.10 -7.33
N LEU A 54 3.56 12.87 -7.34
CA LEU A 54 2.21 12.41 -7.66
C LEU A 54 1.76 13.15 -8.91
N LEU A 55 1.35 12.41 -9.93
CA LEU A 55 0.76 12.92 -11.16
C LEU A 55 -0.61 12.28 -11.35
N THR A 56 -1.57 13.08 -11.80
CA THR A 56 -2.92 12.64 -12.13
C THR A 56 -3.22 13.01 -13.57
N PHE A 57 -3.71 12.05 -14.34
CA PHE A 57 -4.01 12.20 -15.76
C PHE A 57 -5.52 12.16 -15.97
N SER A 58 -5.99 12.69 -17.10
CA SER A 58 -7.41 12.90 -17.33
C SER A 58 -8.13 11.57 -17.63
N LYS A 59 -9.30 11.37 -17.00
CA LYS A 59 -10.10 10.14 -17.11
C LYS A 59 -10.62 9.83 -18.53
N SER A 60 -10.45 10.71 -19.53
CA SER A 60 -11.19 10.64 -20.80
C SER A 60 -10.82 9.43 -21.68
N GLN A 61 -9.66 8.81 -21.48
CA GLN A 61 -9.24 7.62 -22.23
C GLN A 61 -9.12 6.33 -21.39
N GLU A 62 -9.17 6.40 -20.05
CA GLU A 62 -8.15 5.69 -19.27
C GLU A 62 -8.59 4.42 -18.51
N SER A 63 -9.81 4.35 -17.97
CA SER A 63 -10.19 3.23 -17.09
C SER A 63 -10.59 1.92 -17.81
N LYS A 64 -10.57 1.89 -19.15
CA LYS A 64 -11.09 0.76 -19.94
C LYS A 64 -10.04 -0.28 -20.31
N ASN A 65 -8.76 0.09 -20.28
CA ASN A 65 -7.71 -0.72 -20.92
C ASN A 65 -6.74 -1.36 -19.93
N THR A 66 -6.52 -0.75 -18.76
CA THR A 66 -5.51 -1.21 -17.80
C THR A 66 -6.10 -1.95 -16.62
N GLY A 67 -7.33 -1.63 -16.20
CA GLY A 67 -7.95 -2.20 -15.01
C GLY A 67 -7.16 -1.93 -13.72
N ALA A 68 -6.42 -0.82 -13.66
CA ALA A 68 -5.65 -0.37 -12.50
C ALA A 68 -6.14 1.01 -12.01
N ASP A 69 -6.06 1.25 -10.71
CA ASP A 69 -6.40 2.53 -10.08
C ASP A 69 -5.21 3.49 -10.01
N TRP A 70 -3.99 2.94 -9.85
CA TRP A 70 -2.75 3.72 -9.92
C TRP A 70 -1.53 2.87 -10.29
N GLU A 71 -0.41 3.56 -10.56
CA GLU A 71 0.91 2.97 -10.74
C GLU A 71 1.89 3.47 -9.67
N TRP A 72 2.70 2.55 -9.13
CA TRP A 72 3.72 2.83 -8.13
C TRP A 72 5.12 2.53 -8.65
N HIS A 73 6.01 3.51 -8.63
CA HIS A 73 7.44 3.34 -8.89
C HIS A 73 8.23 3.64 -7.60
N ILE A 74 8.75 2.61 -6.95
CA ILE A 74 9.59 2.70 -5.76
C ILE A 74 11.04 2.54 -6.19
N ILE A 75 11.80 3.64 -6.12
CA ILE A 75 13.15 3.72 -6.69
C ILE A 75 14.17 3.55 -5.57
N GLY A 76 14.87 2.41 -5.54
CA GLY A 76 16.07 2.20 -4.72
C GLY A 76 17.35 2.52 -5.47
N LYS A 77 18.50 2.46 -4.79
CA LYS A 77 19.84 2.71 -5.37
C LYS A 77 20.19 1.75 -6.50
N VAL A 78 19.78 0.49 -6.37
CA VAL A 78 20.20 -0.59 -7.27
C VAL A 78 19.04 -1.06 -8.14
N TYR A 79 17.85 -1.14 -7.55
CA TYR A 79 16.65 -1.63 -8.20
C TYR A 79 15.47 -0.68 -8.02
N THR A 80 14.60 -0.66 -9.03
CA THR A 80 13.30 0.02 -9.01
C THR A 80 12.22 -1.04 -9.07
N LEU A 81 11.31 -1.01 -8.09
CA LEU A 81 10.06 -1.77 -8.12
C LEU A 81 8.97 -0.94 -8.75
N LYS A 82 8.31 -1.50 -9.76
CA LYS A 82 7.20 -0.88 -10.47
C LYS A 82 5.97 -1.77 -10.37
N MET A 83 4.83 -1.19 -10.02
CA MET A 83 3.59 -1.93 -9.79
C MET A 83 2.42 -1.26 -10.49
N ARG A 84 1.56 -2.06 -11.12
CA ARG A 84 0.17 -1.68 -11.43
C ARG A 84 -0.69 -2.12 -10.28
N VAL A 85 -1.46 -1.21 -9.70
CA VAL A 85 -2.24 -1.52 -8.51
C VAL A 85 -3.72 -1.26 -8.76
N GLN A 86 -4.52 -2.29 -8.48
CA GLN A 86 -5.98 -2.19 -8.40
C GLN A 86 -6.39 -2.18 -6.93
N ALA A 87 -7.11 -1.15 -6.50
CA ALA A 87 -7.72 -1.15 -5.18
C ALA A 87 -8.90 -2.12 -5.15
N LYS A 88 -9.16 -2.65 -3.95
CA LYS A 88 -10.41 -3.35 -3.66
C LYS A 88 -10.83 -3.12 -2.21
N ARG A 89 -11.95 -2.44 -1.99
CA ARG A 89 -12.52 -2.28 -0.64
C ARG A 89 -13.25 -3.55 -0.18
N ILE A 90 -12.95 -4.03 1.03
CA ILE A 90 -13.63 -5.17 1.65
C ILE A 90 -14.97 -4.71 2.26
N HIS A 91 -16.05 -5.40 1.91
CA HIS A 91 -17.39 -5.11 2.43
C HIS A 91 -17.51 -5.49 3.92
N LYS A 92 -18.39 -4.82 4.67
CA LYS A 92 -18.63 -5.04 6.11
C LYS A 92 -18.60 -6.52 6.55
N ALA A 93 -19.22 -7.42 5.79
CA ALA A 93 -19.26 -8.86 6.08
C ALA A 93 -17.99 -9.65 5.67
N GLY A 94 -16.88 -8.98 5.38
CA GLY A 94 -15.62 -9.58 4.90
C GLY A 94 -15.60 -9.93 3.40
N GLY A 95 -16.70 -9.68 2.69
CA GLY A 95 -16.84 -10.03 1.27
C GLY A 95 -15.98 -9.16 0.35
N ILE A 96 -15.41 -9.79 -0.68
CA ILE A 96 -14.72 -9.12 -1.78
C ILE A 96 -15.74 -8.95 -2.92
N GLY A 97 -15.97 -7.71 -3.36
CA GLY A 97 -16.82 -7.44 -4.51
C GLY A 97 -16.31 -8.14 -5.78
N ASN A 98 -17.14 -8.28 -6.81
CA ASN A 98 -16.79 -9.07 -8.02
C ASN A 98 -15.38 -8.73 -8.58
N LEU A 99 -14.47 -9.71 -8.54
CA LEU A 99 -13.09 -9.58 -9.04
C LEU A 99 -12.99 -9.75 -10.55
N ARG A 100 -13.96 -10.43 -11.17
CA ARG A 100 -14.08 -10.59 -12.62
C ARG A 100 -15.05 -9.57 -13.22
N GLN A 101 -15.18 -8.41 -12.58
CA GLN A 101 -16.03 -7.34 -13.07
C GLN A 101 -15.56 -6.91 -14.47
N MET A 102 -16.53 -6.82 -15.38
CA MET A 102 -16.31 -6.24 -16.70
C MET A 102 -16.42 -4.73 -16.58
N GLY A 103 -15.41 -4.00 -17.05
CA GLY A 103 -15.53 -2.57 -17.26
C GLY A 103 -16.60 -2.25 -18.31
N LYS A 104 -17.23 -1.08 -18.24
CA LYS A 104 -18.24 -0.67 -19.22
C LYS A 104 -17.61 -0.59 -20.62
N GLY A 105 -17.95 -1.53 -21.49
CA GLY A 105 -17.39 -1.65 -22.84
C GLY A 105 -15.98 -2.26 -22.90
N ALA A 106 -15.51 -2.89 -21.81
CA ALA A 106 -14.25 -3.62 -21.82
C ALA A 106 -14.40 -4.97 -22.54
N ALA A 107 -13.35 -5.39 -23.25
CA ALA A 107 -13.33 -6.68 -23.92
C ALA A 107 -13.02 -7.86 -22.98
N LYS A 108 -12.43 -7.57 -21.80
CA LYS A 108 -11.98 -8.57 -20.82
C LYS A 108 -12.31 -8.13 -19.38
N PRO A 109 -12.35 -9.08 -18.43
CA PRO A 109 -12.43 -8.78 -17.00
C PRO A 109 -11.31 -7.86 -16.52
N GLN A 110 -11.59 -7.01 -15.53
CA GLN A 110 -10.64 -6.02 -15.01
C GLN A 110 -9.31 -6.64 -14.54
N ILE A 111 -9.37 -7.79 -13.86
CA ILE A 111 -8.18 -8.50 -13.39
C ILE A 111 -7.30 -9.03 -14.55
N ASP A 112 -7.91 -9.37 -15.69
CA ASP A 112 -7.17 -9.82 -16.87
C ASP A 112 -6.46 -8.65 -17.53
N LEU A 113 -7.13 -7.50 -17.65
CA LEU A 113 -6.54 -6.26 -18.14
C LEU A 113 -5.36 -5.83 -17.27
N LEU A 114 -5.50 -5.90 -15.94
CA LEU A 114 -4.45 -5.57 -14.98
C LEU A 114 -3.20 -6.42 -15.19
N ILE A 115 -3.36 -7.75 -15.27
CA ILE A 115 -2.24 -8.68 -15.41
C ILE A 115 -1.58 -8.52 -16.79
N GLU A 116 -2.37 -8.43 -17.86
CA GLU A 116 -1.85 -8.28 -19.22
C GLU A 116 -1.10 -6.96 -19.41
N ASP A 117 -1.66 -5.83 -18.96
CA ASP A 117 -1.00 -4.53 -19.05
C ASP A 117 0.28 -4.51 -18.22
N ALA A 118 0.22 -5.00 -16.97
CA ALA A 118 1.40 -5.03 -16.11
C ALA A 118 2.54 -5.84 -16.74
N LYS A 119 2.24 -7.04 -17.28
CA LYS A 119 3.24 -7.87 -17.97
C LYS A 119 3.81 -7.18 -19.20
N ALA A 120 2.97 -6.59 -20.04
CA ALA A 120 3.40 -5.90 -21.25
C ALA A 120 4.35 -4.73 -20.95
N ASN A 121 4.22 -4.11 -19.77
CA ASN A 121 5.04 -2.99 -19.33
C ASN A 121 6.15 -3.37 -18.33
N GLY A 122 6.35 -4.66 -18.02
CA GLY A 122 7.34 -5.12 -17.05
C GLY A 122 7.08 -4.67 -15.61
N LEU A 123 5.81 -4.60 -15.22
CA LEU A 123 5.32 -4.17 -13.91
C LEU A 123 4.81 -5.37 -13.12
N PHE A 124 4.81 -5.26 -11.79
CA PHE A 124 4.13 -6.22 -10.92
C PHE A 124 2.63 -5.91 -10.89
N PRO A 125 1.74 -6.85 -11.26
CA PRO A 125 0.30 -6.65 -11.09
C PRO A 125 -0.11 -6.92 -9.64
N ALA A 126 -0.66 -5.92 -8.96
CA ALA A 126 -1.00 -5.97 -7.56
C ALA A 126 -2.47 -5.64 -7.31
N TYR A 127 -3.05 -6.30 -6.30
CA TYR A 127 -4.23 -5.81 -5.60
C TYR A 127 -3.81 -5.12 -4.30
N CYS A 128 -4.51 -4.04 -3.95
CA CYS A 128 -4.47 -3.45 -2.63
C CYS A 128 -5.86 -3.53 -1.99
N PHE A 129 -6.01 -4.42 -1.00
CA PHE A 129 -7.25 -4.59 -0.26
C PHE A 129 -7.32 -3.58 0.90
N TYR A 130 -8.43 -2.85 0.96
CA TYR A 130 -8.75 -1.98 2.10
C TYR A 130 -9.67 -2.69 3.08
N CYS A 131 -9.22 -2.89 4.31
CA CYS A 131 -9.93 -3.68 5.32
C CYS A 131 -9.94 -3.03 6.71
N ALA A 132 -11.01 -3.27 7.44
CA ALA A 132 -11.17 -2.94 8.86
C ALA A 132 -10.64 -4.10 9.73
N GLU A 133 -10.25 -3.82 10.98
CA GLU A 133 -9.76 -4.83 11.92
C GLU A 133 -10.71 -6.02 12.09
N PRO A 134 -12.04 -5.86 12.26
CA PRO A 134 -12.94 -7.00 12.45
C PRO A 134 -13.06 -7.95 11.25
N GLN A 135 -12.55 -7.56 10.08
CA GLN A 135 -12.61 -8.36 8.85
C GLN A 135 -11.37 -9.26 8.68
N ARG A 136 -10.31 -9.02 9.47
CA ARG A 136 -9.05 -9.73 9.41
C ARG A 136 -9.04 -10.91 10.35
N SER A 137 -8.34 -11.97 9.95
CA SER A 137 -8.13 -13.18 10.73
C SER A 137 -6.65 -13.49 10.93
N TYR A 138 -5.79 -13.00 10.03
CA TYR A 138 -4.38 -13.31 9.99
C TYR A 138 -3.52 -12.09 10.34
N TRP A 139 -3.80 -10.94 9.72
CA TRP A 139 -3.11 -9.68 9.97
C TRP A 139 -3.73 -8.86 11.10
N VAL A 140 -4.19 -9.55 12.15
CA VAL A 140 -4.81 -8.91 13.31
C VAL A 140 -3.81 -8.08 14.11
N LYS A 141 -4.30 -7.01 14.73
CA LYS A 141 -3.56 -6.28 15.76
C LYS A 141 -3.31 -7.25 16.92
N GLY A 142 -2.06 -7.32 17.37
CA GLY A 142 -1.74 -8.13 18.55
C GLY A 142 -2.45 -7.55 19.77
N THR A 143 -2.73 -8.39 20.77
CA THR A 143 -3.06 -7.90 22.12
C THR A 143 -1.84 -7.16 22.65
N VAL A 144 -2.01 -5.90 23.00
CA VAL A 144 -0.92 -5.11 23.56
C VAL A 144 -1.04 -5.07 25.07
N GLU A 145 0.10 -5.17 25.74
CA GLU A 145 0.24 -4.80 27.15
C GLU A 145 -0.16 -3.31 27.31
N GLU A 146 -0.60 -2.90 28.51
CA GLU A 146 -1.26 -1.60 28.80
C GLU A 146 -0.52 -0.32 28.34
N GLU A 147 0.68 -0.43 27.77
CA GLU A 147 1.59 0.67 27.47
C GLU A 147 1.83 0.97 25.98
N ALA A 148 1.46 0.07 25.07
CA ALA A 148 1.61 0.29 23.64
C ALA A 148 0.31 -0.02 22.87
N GLU A 149 0.16 0.50 21.66
CA GLU A 149 -0.96 0.24 20.76
C GLU A 149 -0.40 -0.19 19.40
N ALA A 150 -0.70 -1.41 18.96
CA ALA A 150 -0.23 -1.96 17.71
C ALA A 150 -0.93 -1.28 16.53
N PHE A 151 -0.20 -1.01 15.45
CA PHE A 151 -0.82 -0.48 14.24
C PHE A 151 -1.74 -1.53 13.59
N GLU A 152 -2.87 -1.05 13.10
CA GLU A 152 -3.83 -1.84 12.33
C GLU A 152 -3.39 -1.93 10.86
N THR A 153 -3.63 -3.06 10.20
CA THR A 153 -3.11 -3.36 8.85
C THR A 153 -4.14 -3.08 7.75
N GLY A 154 -4.69 -1.86 7.69
CA GLY A 154 -5.82 -1.53 6.82
C GLY A 154 -5.57 -1.57 5.31
N CYS A 155 -4.32 -1.72 4.87
CA CYS A 155 -3.94 -1.82 3.46
C CYS A 155 -3.06 -3.05 3.22
N LEU A 156 -3.64 -4.07 2.58
CA LEU A 156 -2.99 -5.35 2.29
C LEU A 156 -2.70 -5.49 0.81
N ILE A 157 -1.47 -5.83 0.43
CA ILE A 157 -1.05 -6.01 -0.95
C ILE A 157 -1.02 -7.50 -1.27
N ALA A 158 -1.58 -7.88 -2.42
CA ALA A 158 -1.54 -9.23 -2.95
C ALA A 158 -1.06 -9.23 -4.40
N ASP A 159 -0.54 -10.37 -4.84
CA ASP A 159 -0.30 -10.63 -6.26
C ASP A 159 -1.61 -10.84 -7.01
N ALA A 160 -1.85 -10.06 -8.07
CA ALA A 160 -3.06 -10.21 -8.88
C ALA A 160 -3.17 -11.57 -9.56
N GLU A 161 -2.05 -12.23 -9.89
CA GLU A 161 -2.09 -13.57 -10.47
C GLU A 161 -2.61 -14.60 -9.47
N THR A 162 -2.21 -14.48 -8.19
CA THR A 162 -2.73 -15.28 -7.08
C THR A 162 -4.20 -14.97 -6.82
N VAL A 163 -4.60 -13.70 -6.81
CA VAL A 163 -6.02 -13.30 -6.68
C VAL A 163 -6.86 -13.90 -7.82
N LYS A 164 -6.34 -13.90 -9.05
CA LYS A 164 -7.01 -14.48 -10.22
C LYS A 164 -7.14 -15.99 -10.13
N SER A 165 -6.10 -16.69 -9.67
CA SER A 165 -6.09 -18.14 -9.59
C SER A 165 -7.01 -18.66 -8.49
N GLN A 166 -7.03 -18.00 -7.34
CA GLN A 166 -7.86 -18.39 -6.20
C GLN A 166 -9.31 -17.91 -6.31
N THR A 167 -9.55 -16.76 -6.97
CA THR A 167 -10.87 -16.12 -7.07
C THR A 167 -11.57 -15.95 -5.71
N PRO A 168 -10.92 -15.33 -4.72
CA PRO A 168 -11.46 -15.27 -3.37
C PRO A 168 -12.75 -14.45 -3.33
N LYS A 169 -13.73 -14.94 -2.57
CA LYS A 169 -15.01 -14.26 -2.31
C LYS A 169 -14.99 -13.48 -1.00
N LYS A 170 -14.05 -13.81 -0.12
CA LYS A 170 -13.87 -13.18 1.19
C LYS A 170 -12.38 -12.93 1.45
N LEU A 171 -12.10 -12.02 2.38
CA LEU A 171 -10.72 -11.66 2.72
C LEU A 171 -9.93 -12.84 3.32
N ASP A 172 -10.55 -13.61 4.21
CA ASP A 172 -9.93 -14.77 4.89
C ASP A 172 -9.39 -15.83 3.91
N GLU A 173 -10.03 -15.99 2.75
CA GLU A 173 -9.62 -16.92 1.69
C GLU A 173 -8.27 -16.53 1.03
N ILE A 174 -7.86 -15.26 1.09
CA ILE A 174 -6.62 -14.76 0.44
C ILE A 174 -5.66 -14.07 1.42
N GLU A 175 -6.07 -13.83 2.66
CA GLU A 175 -5.34 -12.99 3.62
C GLU A 175 -3.89 -13.44 3.84
N ASN A 176 -3.65 -14.76 3.88
CA ASN A 176 -2.33 -15.37 4.03
C ASN A 176 -1.39 -15.10 2.84
N ASP A 177 -1.94 -14.81 1.66
CA ASP A 177 -1.22 -14.46 0.44
C ASP A 177 -1.18 -12.95 0.22
N THR A 178 -1.39 -12.18 1.28
CA THR A 178 -1.23 -10.74 1.30
C THR A 178 -0.13 -10.32 2.26
N VAL A 179 0.39 -9.11 2.09
CA VAL A 179 1.28 -8.46 3.07
C VAL A 179 0.80 -7.04 3.36
N PRO A 180 0.93 -6.53 4.58
CA PRO A 180 0.69 -5.12 4.86
C PRO A 180 1.59 -4.24 3.99
N TRP A 181 1.06 -3.16 3.43
CA TRP A 181 1.82 -2.32 2.49
C TRP A 181 3.10 -1.69 3.08
N HIS A 182 3.21 -1.56 4.41
CA HIS A 182 4.42 -1.06 5.06
C HIS A 182 5.58 -2.06 4.97
N PHE A 183 5.30 -3.32 4.61
CA PHE A 183 6.31 -4.33 4.29
C PHE A 183 7.14 -3.98 3.04
N LEU A 184 6.68 -3.03 2.22
CA LEU A 184 7.53 -2.41 1.20
C LEU A 184 8.72 -1.69 1.83
N CYS A 185 8.60 -1.21 3.08
CA CYS A 185 9.70 -0.62 3.84
C CYS A 185 10.40 -1.66 4.73
N ALA A 186 9.67 -2.29 5.65
CA ALA A 186 10.22 -3.21 6.65
C ALA A 186 9.21 -4.32 6.99
N ARG A 187 9.68 -5.57 7.10
CA ARG A 187 8.84 -6.76 7.32
C ARG A 187 8.61 -7.05 8.81
N HIS A 188 8.29 -6.02 9.56
CA HIS A 188 8.03 -6.11 10.99
C HIS A 188 6.63 -5.59 11.32
N LYS A 189 6.08 -6.06 12.43
CA LYS A 189 4.95 -5.38 13.07
C LYS A 189 5.52 -4.30 13.98
N PHE A 190 4.77 -3.20 14.08
CA PHE A 190 5.14 -2.03 14.85
C PHE A 190 4.01 -1.71 15.82
N SER A 191 4.37 -1.26 17.02
CA SER A 191 3.46 -0.62 17.96
C SER A 191 3.85 0.83 18.18
N SER A 192 2.91 1.56 18.73
CA SER A 192 3.06 2.95 19.12
C SER A 192 2.89 3.03 20.64
N SER A 193 3.89 3.51 21.37
CA SER A 193 3.74 3.83 22.79
C SER A 193 3.41 5.30 22.97
N ARG A 194 2.48 5.63 23.86
CA ARG A 194 2.24 7.02 24.26
C ARG A 194 3.32 7.41 25.26
N GLY A 195 4.11 8.44 24.94
CA GLY A 195 5.10 8.96 25.88
C GLY A 195 4.47 9.34 27.24
N PRO A 196 5.17 9.11 28.37
CA PRO A 196 4.61 9.29 29.73
C PRO A 196 4.15 10.73 30.01
N TYR A 197 4.67 11.71 29.27
CA TYR A 197 4.25 13.12 29.37
C TYR A 197 2.82 13.36 28.84
N ILE A 198 2.35 12.62 27.83
CA ILE A 198 0.99 12.76 27.28
C ILE A 198 -0.05 12.08 28.18
N ARG A 199 0.30 11.00 28.90
CA ARG A 199 -0.61 10.40 29.90
C ARG A 199 -1.07 11.40 30.96
N ARG A 200 -0.25 12.42 31.24
CA ARG A 200 -0.51 13.42 32.30
C ARG A 200 -1.43 14.56 31.86
N PHE A 201 -1.58 14.78 30.56
CA PHE A 201 -2.45 15.80 29.98
C PHE A 201 -3.41 15.11 29.02
N GLN A 202 -4.56 14.68 29.52
CA GLN A 202 -5.68 14.14 28.74
C GLN A 202 -6.30 15.23 27.85
N GLU A 203 -5.54 15.80 26.93
CA GLU A 203 -6.06 16.75 25.95
C GLU A 203 -6.25 16.02 24.61
N ASP A 204 -7.40 16.25 23.98
CA ASP A 204 -7.73 15.84 22.62
C ASP A 204 -6.82 16.56 21.63
N VAL A 205 -5.57 16.13 21.53
CA VAL A 205 -4.62 16.69 20.57
C VAL A 205 -4.95 16.13 19.18
N PRO A 206 -5.14 16.97 18.14
CA PRO A 206 -5.41 16.51 16.78
C PRO A 206 -4.32 15.55 16.26
N ILE A 207 -4.74 14.54 15.50
CA ILE A 207 -3.90 13.48 14.88
C ILE A 207 -2.63 14.06 14.18
N GLU A 208 -2.70 15.28 13.68
CA GLU A 208 -1.61 15.96 12.97
C GLU A 208 -0.37 16.27 13.83
N ARG A 209 -0.47 16.20 15.17
CA ARG A 209 0.65 16.48 16.09
C ARG A 209 1.40 15.25 16.61
N TYR A 210 0.98 14.04 16.26
CA TYR A 210 1.58 12.78 16.76
C TYR A 210 2.93 12.41 16.13
N VAL A 211 3.35 13.18 15.14
CA VAL A 211 4.49 12.97 14.24
C VAL A 211 5.86 12.79 14.93
N GLY A 212 5.99 13.09 16.22
CA GLY A 212 7.27 13.10 16.93
C GLY A 212 7.36 12.29 18.23
N GLN A 213 6.36 11.47 18.59
CA GLN A 213 6.26 10.96 19.97
C GLN A 213 5.98 9.46 20.13
N PHE A 214 6.13 8.66 19.07
CA PHE A 214 5.99 7.22 19.15
C PHE A 214 7.36 6.55 19.24
N VAL A 215 7.51 5.63 20.20
CA VAL A 215 8.56 4.62 20.14
C VAL A 215 7.99 3.45 19.35
N GLU A 216 8.58 3.20 18.19
CA GLU A 216 8.32 2.03 17.37
C GLU A 216 9.00 0.83 18.01
N GLU A 217 8.24 -0.11 18.58
CA GLU A 217 8.78 -1.41 18.98
C GLU A 217 8.56 -2.43 17.86
N VAL A 218 9.65 -3.09 17.46
CA VAL A 218 9.61 -4.22 16.52
C VAL A 218 9.02 -5.42 17.26
N ILE A 219 7.81 -5.83 16.87
CA ILE A 219 7.21 -7.05 17.40
C ILE A 219 7.77 -8.25 16.60
N PRO A 220 8.48 -9.21 17.24
CA PRO A 220 9.18 -10.29 16.53
C PRO A 220 8.31 -11.30 15.75
N SER A 221 6.98 -11.19 15.80
CA SER A 221 6.12 -12.37 15.73
C SER A 221 5.62 -12.82 14.34
N TYR A 222 6.11 -12.31 13.21
CA TYR A 222 5.54 -12.71 11.90
C TYR A 222 6.47 -12.88 10.70
N GLU A 223 7.80 -12.68 10.79
CA GLU A 223 8.68 -12.84 9.62
C GLU A 223 8.56 -14.23 8.95
N GLU A 224 8.23 -15.27 9.72
CA GLU A 224 8.12 -16.64 9.21
C GLU A 224 6.75 -17.02 8.63
N ARG A 225 5.68 -16.27 8.94
CA ARG A 225 4.33 -16.67 8.55
C ARG A 225 3.89 -16.12 7.18
N ALA A 226 4.42 -14.97 6.78
CA ALA A 226 3.96 -14.27 5.59
C ALA A 226 4.39 -15.01 4.32
N THR A 227 3.45 -15.40 3.45
CA THR A 227 3.82 -15.91 2.13
C THR A 227 4.67 -14.86 1.42
N ASN A 228 5.84 -15.26 0.91
CA ASN A 228 6.67 -14.37 0.13
C ASN A 228 5.99 -14.10 -1.22
N ILE A 229 5.19 -13.05 -1.30
CA ILE A 229 4.50 -12.63 -2.54
C ILE A 229 5.44 -12.00 -3.59
N GLY A 230 6.75 -12.08 -3.38
CA GLY A 230 7.77 -11.63 -4.32
C GLY A 230 8.17 -10.16 -4.21
N LEU A 231 7.47 -9.35 -3.41
CA LEU A 231 7.79 -7.93 -3.23
C LEU A 231 9.05 -7.74 -2.37
N PRO A 232 10.08 -7.02 -2.86
CA PRO A 232 11.24 -6.68 -2.06
C PRO A 232 10.96 -5.52 -1.09
N THR A 233 11.75 -5.44 -0.03
CA THR A 233 11.80 -4.24 0.82
C THR A 233 12.66 -3.15 0.18
N ILE A 234 12.50 -1.91 0.62
CA ILE A 234 13.37 -0.79 0.23
C ILE A 234 14.84 -1.08 0.52
N PHE A 235 15.15 -1.80 1.60
CA PHE A 235 16.53 -2.19 1.92
C PHE A 235 17.10 -3.15 0.86
N GLN A 236 16.31 -4.12 0.41
CA GLN A 236 16.70 -5.02 -0.69
C GLN A 236 16.85 -4.28 -2.02
N LEU A 237 16.00 -3.28 -2.30
CA LEU A 237 16.15 -2.43 -3.50
C LEU A 237 17.44 -1.57 -3.51
N ASN A 238 17.99 -1.32 -2.32
CA ASN A 238 19.19 -0.52 -2.12
C ASN A 238 20.47 -1.36 -1.97
N ASP A 239 20.35 -2.67 -1.78
CA ASP A 239 21.46 -3.58 -1.56
C ASP A 239 21.98 -4.15 -2.89
N ARG A 240 23.28 -3.97 -3.14
CA ARG A 240 23.95 -4.48 -4.35
C ARG A 240 24.10 -6.00 -4.34
N ARG A 241 24.03 -6.64 -3.18
CA ARG A 241 24.14 -8.10 -3.03
C ARG A 241 22.81 -8.81 -3.29
N SER A 242 21.70 -8.11 -3.14
CA SER A 242 20.37 -8.62 -3.44
C SER A 242 20.27 -8.99 -4.92
N ARG A 243 19.78 -10.20 -5.22
CA ARG A 243 19.54 -10.69 -6.59
C ARG A 243 18.05 -10.60 -6.89
N LEU A 244 17.62 -9.48 -7.48
CA LEU A 244 16.20 -9.20 -7.75
C LEU A 244 15.87 -9.12 -9.25
N ASP A 245 16.86 -9.29 -10.14
CA ASP A 245 16.74 -9.05 -11.58
C ASP A 245 15.65 -9.89 -12.28
N GLU A 246 15.35 -11.08 -11.77
CA GLU A 246 14.35 -12.00 -12.35
C GLU A 246 12.94 -11.80 -11.76
N ARG A 247 12.79 -10.91 -10.76
CA ARG A 247 11.49 -10.70 -10.12
C ARG A 247 10.62 -9.77 -10.95
N LYS A 248 9.35 -10.15 -11.10
CA LYS A 248 8.34 -9.31 -11.76
C LYS A 248 8.28 -7.90 -11.18
N GLY A 249 8.15 -6.91 -12.06
CA GLY A 249 8.11 -5.51 -11.69
C GLY A 249 9.45 -4.93 -11.22
N ILE A 250 10.55 -5.70 -11.20
CA ILE A 250 11.87 -5.20 -10.84
C ILE A 250 12.68 -4.87 -12.09
N SER A 251 13.34 -3.72 -12.04
CA SER A 251 14.33 -3.31 -13.03
C SER A 251 15.53 -2.68 -12.34
N ARG A 252 16.71 -2.71 -12.98
CA ARG A 252 17.88 -1.97 -12.46
C ARG A 252 17.59 -0.47 -12.46
N THR A 253 17.91 0.19 -11.36
CA THR A 253 17.80 1.66 -11.27
C THR A 253 18.89 2.28 -12.13
N PRO A 254 18.54 3.16 -13.10
CA PRO A 254 19.53 3.92 -13.85
C PRO A 254 20.34 4.85 -12.94
N GLU A 255 21.62 5.05 -13.23
CA GLU A 255 22.46 5.99 -12.47
C GLU A 255 22.00 7.45 -12.62
N VAL A 256 21.42 7.78 -13.78
CA VAL A 256 20.81 9.08 -14.09
C VAL A 256 19.29 8.91 -14.12
N VAL A 257 18.58 9.46 -13.13
CA VAL A 257 17.12 9.37 -13.04
C VAL A 257 16.48 10.74 -13.30
N ASP A 258 16.79 11.28 -14.47
CA ASP A 258 16.22 12.52 -15.00
C ASP A 258 15.60 12.28 -16.38
N LYS A 259 15.03 11.09 -16.62
CA LYS A 259 13.98 11.05 -17.64
C LYS A 259 12.80 11.80 -17.05
N GLU A 260 12.60 13.00 -17.57
CA GLU A 260 11.39 13.77 -17.38
C GLU A 260 10.20 12.83 -17.58
N ILE A 261 9.25 12.86 -16.66
CA ILE A 261 8.03 12.06 -16.80
C ILE A 261 7.26 12.71 -17.96
N ILE A 262 7.25 12.06 -19.11
CA ILE A 262 6.58 12.52 -20.32
C ILE A 262 5.09 12.19 -20.17
N PRO A 263 4.20 13.18 -19.95
CA PRO A 263 2.78 12.93 -19.70
C PRO A 263 2.11 12.06 -20.79
N GLU A 264 2.52 12.23 -22.04
CA GLU A 264 2.01 11.50 -23.20
C GLU A 264 2.26 9.98 -23.10
N ASP A 265 3.37 9.55 -22.47
CA ASP A 265 3.65 8.14 -22.25
C ASP A 265 2.65 7.51 -21.25
N PHE A 266 2.20 8.29 -20.27
CA PHE A 266 1.25 7.84 -19.25
C PHE A 266 -0.17 7.80 -19.79
N GLU A 267 -0.57 8.82 -20.55
CA GLU A 267 -1.85 8.81 -21.26
C GLU A 267 -1.96 7.64 -22.24
N ARG A 268 -0.88 7.34 -22.99
CA ARG A 268 -0.84 6.18 -23.90
C ARG A 268 -0.97 4.85 -23.14
N ARG A 269 -0.42 4.79 -21.94
CA ARG A 269 -0.44 3.60 -21.06
C ARG A 269 -1.69 3.52 -20.20
N GLY A 270 -2.64 4.44 -20.34
CA GLY A 270 -3.92 4.36 -19.66
C GLY A 270 -3.80 4.45 -18.12
N ILE A 271 -2.99 5.37 -17.60
CA ILE A 271 -2.68 5.53 -16.18
C ILE A 271 -3.32 6.78 -15.58
N THR A 272 -4.38 6.62 -14.78
CA THR A 272 -5.03 7.81 -14.16
C THR A 272 -4.21 8.47 -13.07
N ARG A 273 -3.40 7.69 -12.33
CA ARG A 273 -2.64 8.16 -11.18
C ARG A 273 -1.27 7.49 -11.17
N PHE A 274 -0.22 8.29 -11.04
CA PHE A 274 1.16 7.81 -10.98
C PHE A 274 1.85 8.36 -9.74
N LEU A 275 2.44 7.46 -8.94
CA LEU A 275 3.26 7.81 -7.81
C LEU A 275 4.70 7.31 -8.01
N ARG A 276 5.65 8.23 -8.03
CA ARG A 276 7.09 7.95 -7.98
C ARG A 276 7.60 8.25 -6.58
N ILE A 277 8.24 7.28 -5.94
CA ILE A 277 8.81 7.38 -4.58
C ILE A 277 10.31 7.12 -4.66
N ASP A 278 11.12 8.15 -4.41
CA ASP A 278 12.58 8.05 -4.37
C ASP A 278 13.08 7.64 -2.99
N MET A 279 13.52 6.39 -2.90
CA MET A 279 14.05 5.76 -1.69
C MET A 279 15.52 5.35 -1.85
N ARG A 280 16.25 6.00 -2.76
CA ARG A 280 17.72 5.85 -2.88
C ARG A 280 18.44 6.29 -1.61
N LYS A 281 17.83 7.18 -0.81
CA LYS A 281 18.28 7.52 0.54
C LYS A 281 17.12 7.22 1.50
N PRO A 282 16.99 5.94 1.94
CA PRO A 282 15.89 5.58 2.83
C PRO A 282 16.03 6.35 4.15
N ASP A 283 14.90 6.67 4.78
CA ASP A 283 14.90 7.30 6.09
C ASP A 283 15.52 6.33 7.10
N LEU A 284 16.72 6.65 7.59
CA LEU A 284 17.51 5.79 8.48
C LEU A 284 16.84 5.54 9.84
N PHE A 285 15.80 6.30 10.19
CA PHE A 285 15.00 6.07 11.39
C PHE A 285 14.10 4.84 11.32
N ALA A 286 13.92 4.23 10.13
CA ALA A 286 13.01 3.10 9.93
C ALA A 286 13.50 1.77 10.51
N ILE A 287 14.78 1.65 10.90
CA ILE A 287 15.35 0.44 11.53
C ILE A 287 16.49 0.85 12.47
N ARG A 288 16.18 1.49 13.59
CA ARG A 288 17.04 1.39 14.77
C ARG A 288 16.28 0.59 15.83
N ALA A 289 16.19 -0.71 15.57
CA ALA A 289 16.03 -1.74 16.58
C ALA A 289 17.22 -2.70 16.39
#